data_AF-A0A9D7UIP8-F1
#
_entry.id   AF-A0A9D7UIP8-F1
#
_cell.length_a   1.000
_cell.length_b   1.000
_cell.length_c   1.000
_cell.angle_alpha   90.00
_cell.angle_beta   90.00
_cell.angle_gamma   90.00
#
_symmetry.space_group_name_H-M   'P 1'
#
loop_
_entity.id
_entity.type
_entity.pdbx_description
1 polymer ?
#
loop_
_entity_poly.entity_id
_entity_poly.type
_entity_poly.pdbx_seq_one_letter_code
_entity_poly.pdbx_strand_id
1 'polypeptide(L)'
;MVRFACPNCGVRLEVDSGFRGSVARCDKCGALIHIPTKKGRRPGQPTAAQRPKTPSPLTPGPAPSVPTAHASERKGRRTWLLALGIAVLVLGGAGAALWLTGVRP
;
A
#
# COMPACT_ATOMS: atom_id res chain seq x y z
N MET A 1 8.33 -9.34 23.05
CA MET A 1 7.85 -10.25 21.97
C MET A 1 6.33 -10.23 21.80
N VAL A 2 5.86 -10.34 20.56
CA VAL A 2 4.46 -10.42 20.11
C VAL A 2 4.33 -11.63 19.19
N ARG A 3 3.36 -12.49 19.47
CA ARG A 3 3.07 -13.69 18.68
C ARG A 3 1.77 -13.50 17.92
N PHE A 4 1.77 -13.79 16.62
CA PHE A 4 0.58 -13.70 15.77
C PHE A 4 0.68 -14.66 14.58
N ALA A 5 -0.45 -14.94 13.93
CA ALA A 5 -0.48 -15.78 12.74
C ALA A 5 -0.46 -14.91 11.47
N CYS A 6 0.26 -15.36 10.45
CA CYS A 6 0.23 -14.72 9.13
C CYS A 6 -1.18 -14.89 8.51
N PRO A 7 -1.84 -13.82 8.03
CA PRO A 7 -3.16 -13.91 7.40
C PRO A 7 -3.14 -14.60 6.03
N ASN A 8 -1.98 -14.76 5.41
CA ASN A 8 -1.84 -15.37 4.08
C ASN A 8 -1.58 -16.88 4.18
N CYS A 9 -0.61 -17.31 4.99
CA CYS A 9 -0.21 -18.72 5.09
C CYS A 9 -0.51 -19.37 6.45
N GLY A 10 -1.01 -18.63 7.44
CA GLY A 10 -1.36 -19.17 8.76
C GLY A 10 -0.17 -19.50 9.67
N VAL A 11 1.08 -19.30 9.22
CA VAL A 11 2.25 -19.59 10.06
C VAL A 11 2.30 -18.69 11.30
N ARG A 12 2.73 -19.25 12.43
CA ARG A 12 2.95 -18.50 13.67
C ARG A 12 4.27 -17.75 13.58
N LEU A 13 4.21 -16.44 13.75
CA LEU A 13 5.36 -15.54 13.73
C LEU A 13 5.53 -14.92 15.12
N GLU A 14 6.79 -14.72 15.49
CA GLU A 14 7.19 -14.06 16.72
C GLU A 14 8.06 -12.85 16.35
N VAL A 15 7.63 -11.66 16.76
CA VAL A 15 8.33 -10.41 16.45
C VAL A 15 8.51 -9.61 17.73
N ASP A 16 9.55 -8.78 17.80
CA ASP A 16 9.75 -7.94 18.96
C ASP A 16 8.62 -6.90 19.16
N SER A 17 8.36 -6.56 20.41
CA SER A 17 7.36 -5.58 20.83
C SER A 17 7.63 -4.15 20.34
N GLY A 18 8.86 -3.83 19.93
CA GLY A 18 9.21 -2.55 19.32
C GLY A 18 8.61 -2.35 17.92
N PHE A 19 8.25 -3.42 17.22
CA PHE A 19 7.72 -3.36 15.85
C PHE A 19 6.19 -3.30 15.76
N ARG A 20 5.51 -3.02 16.88
CA ARG A 20 4.04 -3.06 16.93
C ARG A 20 3.46 -1.89 16.14
N GLY A 21 2.56 -2.18 15.21
CA GLY A 21 2.00 -1.18 14.30
C GLY A 21 2.83 -0.96 13.03
N SER A 22 4.00 -1.59 12.95
CA SER A 22 4.83 -1.59 11.74
C SER A 22 4.42 -2.71 10.79
N VAL A 23 5.00 -2.68 9.59
CA VAL A 23 4.86 -3.72 8.57
C VAL A 23 6.07 -4.65 8.63
N ALA A 24 5.82 -5.95 8.69
CA ALA A 24 6.85 -6.99 8.60
C ALA A 24 6.62 -7.87 7.37
N ARG A 25 7.63 -8.64 6.98
CA ARG A 25 7.51 -9.70 5.98
C ARG A 25 7.39 -11.05 6.67
N CYS A 26 6.53 -11.92 6.15
CA CYS A 26 6.43 -13.30 6.62
C CYS A 26 7.62 -14.13 6.10
N ASP A 27 8.31 -14.85 6.99
CA ASP A 27 9.46 -15.70 6.63
C ASP A 27 9.08 -16.92 5.77
N LYS A 28 7.81 -17.34 5.77
CA LYS A 28 7.35 -18.47 4.95
C LYS A 28 6.82 -18.09 3.58
N CYS A 29 5.99 -17.04 3.49
CA CYS A 29 5.31 -16.69 2.25
C CYS A 29 5.75 -15.36 1.64
N GLY A 30 6.62 -14.60 2.33
CA GLY A 30 7.10 -13.30 1.86
C GLY A 30 6.07 -12.17 1.87
N ALA A 31 4.82 -12.44 2.26
CA ALA A 31 3.76 -11.43 2.29
C ALA A 31 4.08 -10.33 3.31
N LEU A 32 3.78 -9.08 2.95
CA LEU A 32 3.83 -7.95 3.89
C LEU A 32 2.60 -8.02 4.81
N ILE A 33 2.83 -8.04 6.11
CA ILE A 33 1.82 -8.18 7.16
C ILE A 33 1.97 -7.04 8.17
N HIS A 34 0.85 -6.49 8.63
CA HIS A 34 0.84 -5.48 9.68
C HIS A 34 0.87 -6.14 11.05
N ILE A 35 1.83 -5.76 11.90
CA ILE A 35 1.97 -6.31 13.24
C ILE A 35 0.88 -5.69 14.15
N PRO A 36 0.01 -6.50 14.77
CA PRO A 36 -1.07 -5.97 15.58
C PRO A 36 -0.54 -5.19 16.79
N THR A 37 -0.89 -3.91 16.88
CA THR A 37 -0.82 -3.17 18.15
C THR A 37 -1.90 -3.76 19.06
N LYS A 38 -1.64 -3.97 20.36
CA LYS A 38 -2.71 -4.33 21.32
C LYS A 38 -3.64 -3.11 21.42
N LYS A 39 -4.56 -2.95 20.48
CA LYS A 39 -5.81 -2.22 20.68
C LYS A 39 -6.88 -3.28 20.49
N GLY A 40 -7.42 -3.73 21.61
CA GLY A 40 -8.31 -4.88 21.69
C GLY A 40 -9.50 -4.73 20.75
N ARG A 41 -9.48 -5.50 19.68
CA ARG A 41 -10.66 -6.18 19.14
C ARG A 41 -10.17 -7.48 18.54
N ARG A 42 -10.61 -8.59 19.13
CA ARG A 42 -10.44 -9.91 18.52
C ARG A 42 -11.18 -9.89 17.17
N PRO A 43 -10.58 -10.37 16.08
CA PRO A 43 -11.34 -10.84 14.93
C PRO A 43 -12.21 -12.00 15.42
N GLY A 44 -13.50 -11.72 15.65
CA GLY A 44 -14.43 -12.69 16.24
C GLY A 44 -15.04 -12.28 17.59
N GLN A 45 -15.06 -11.00 17.97
CA GLN A 45 -16.09 -10.56 18.93
C GLN A 45 -17.40 -10.36 18.17
N PRO A 46 -18.38 -11.30 18.25
CA PRO A 46 -19.73 -11.00 17.80
C PRO A 46 -20.21 -9.80 18.61
N THR A 47 -20.62 -8.75 17.90
CA THR A 47 -21.36 -7.62 18.44
C THR A 47 -22.74 -8.13 18.89
N ALA A 48 -22.79 -8.90 19.98
CA ALA A 48 -24.01 -9.23 20.69
C ALA A 48 -24.45 -8.01 21.51
N ALA A 49 -24.79 -6.93 20.81
CA ALA A 49 -25.51 -5.76 21.34
C ALA A 49 -26.01 -4.80 20.23
N GLN A 50 -25.84 -5.11 18.94
CA GLN A 50 -26.68 -4.49 17.92
C GLN A 50 -27.97 -5.30 17.85
N ARG A 51 -28.87 -4.96 18.76
CA ARG A 51 -30.27 -5.39 18.73
C ARG A 51 -30.81 -5.12 17.32
N PRO A 52 -31.24 -6.14 16.56
CA PRO A 52 -31.76 -5.96 15.22
C PRO A 52 -33.02 -5.10 15.30
N LYS A 53 -32.94 -3.86 14.81
CA LYS A 53 -34.13 -3.09 14.45
C LYS A 53 -34.40 -3.39 12.97
N THR A 54 -35.22 -4.39 12.74
CA THR A 54 -36.06 -4.43 11.53
C THR A 54 -37.49 -4.34 12.04
N PRO A 55 -38.20 -3.27 11.66
CA PRO A 55 -39.14 -3.34 10.53
C PRO A 55 -38.85 -2.18 9.56
N SER A 56 -39.22 -2.17 8.29
CA SER A 56 -39.84 -3.09 7.34
C SER A 56 -39.57 -2.46 5.94
N PRO A 57 -39.92 -3.14 4.84
CA PRO A 57 -39.33 -2.93 3.52
C PRO A 57 -40.04 -1.87 2.66
N LEU A 58 -39.44 -1.62 1.50
CA LEU A 58 -39.96 -0.99 0.26
C LEU A 58 -39.78 0.53 0.09
N THR A 59 -38.62 0.93 -0.47
CA THR A 59 -38.59 1.87 -1.61
C THR A 59 -37.35 1.61 -2.49
N PRO A 60 -37.47 1.06 -3.71
CA PRO A 60 -36.45 1.21 -4.73
C PRO A 60 -36.62 2.61 -5.34
N GLY A 61 -35.82 3.57 -4.90
CA GLY A 61 -35.71 4.88 -5.55
C GLY A 61 -34.51 4.88 -6.50
N PRO A 62 -34.69 4.90 -7.83
CA PRO A 62 -33.59 5.14 -8.75
C PRO A 62 -33.30 6.64 -8.77
N ALA A 63 -32.15 7.06 -8.26
CA ALA A 63 -31.67 8.42 -8.43
C ALA A 63 -30.17 8.43 -8.76
N PRO A 64 -29.74 9.36 -9.61
CA PRO A 64 -28.83 9.08 -10.71
C PRO A 64 -27.35 9.24 -10.36
N SER A 65 -26.55 8.47 -11.10
CA SER A 65 -25.15 8.66 -11.49
C SER A 65 -24.49 9.98 -11.08
N VAL A 66 -23.55 9.89 -10.14
CA VAL A 66 -22.47 10.87 -9.98
C VAL A 66 -21.27 10.37 -10.80
N PRO A 67 -20.84 11.05 -11.89
CA PRO A 67 -19.58 10.72 -12.52
C PRO A 67 -18.44 11.32 -11.67
N THR A 68 -17.87 10.53 -10.77
CA THR A 68 -16.60 10.89 -10.11
C THR A 68 -15.44 10.66 -11.08
N ALA A 69 -15.33 11.53 -12.08
CA ALA A 69 -14.22 11.57 -13.02
C ALA A 69 -13.01 12.30 -12.41
N HIS A 70 -12.41 11.81 -11.31
CA HIS A 70 -11.17 12.38 -10.77
C HIS A 70 -10.30 11.34 -10.07
N ALA A 71 -9.88 10.28 -10.77
CA ALA A 71 -8.94 9.33 -10.18
C ALA A 71 -8.07 8.59 -11.21
N SER A 72 -7.49 9.26 -12.21
CA SER A 72 -6.50 8.57 -13.05
C SER A 72 -5.45 9.45 -13.76
N GLU A 73 -4.91 10.48 -13.11
CA GLU A 73 -3.79 11.26 -13.71
C GLU A 73 -2.52 11.33 -12.86
N ARG A 74 -2.52 10.82 -11.61
CA ARG A 74 -1.29 10.83 -10.78
C ARG A 74 -0.21 9.85 -11.26
N LYS A 75 -0.56 8.81 -12.03
CA LYS A 75 0.40 7.79 -12.46
C LYS A 75 1.20 8.18 -13.71
N GLY A 76 0.65 9.05 -14.57
CA GLY A 76 1.34 9.55 -15.77
C GLY A 76 2.46 10.53 -15.42
N ARG A 77 2.19 11.52 -14.56
CA ARG A 77 3.15 12.59 -14.25
C ARG A 77 4.43 12.10 -13.55
N ARG A 78 4.31 11.15 -12.61
CA ARG A 78 5.49 10.59 -11.91
C ARG A 78 6.38 9.78 -12.85
N THR A 79 5.78 8.99 -13.73
CA THR A 79 6.52 8.19 -14.72
C THR A 79 7.23 9.09 -15.73
N TRP A 80 6.59 10.20 -16.15
CA TRP A 80 7.20 11.17 -17.07
C TRP A 80 8.35 11.97 -16.44
N LEU A 81 8.22 12.37 -15.17
CA LEU A 81 9.29 13.08 -14.44
C LEU A 81 10.54 12.21 -14.25
N LEU A 82 10.37 10.91 -13.97
CA LEU A 82 11.49 9.96 -13.85
C LEU A 82 12.18 9.74 -15.21
N ALA A 83 11.40 9.60 -16.29
CA ALA A 83 11.95 9.44 -17.64
C ALA A 83 12.76 10.67 -18.08
N LEU A 84 12.25 11.88 -17.84
CA LEU A 84 12.98 13.12 -18.13
C LEU A 84 14.27 13.24 -17.31
N GLY A 85 14.23 12.92 -16.02
CA GLY A 85 15.41 12.96 -15.15
C GLY A 85 16.52 12.03 -15.64
N ILE A 86 16.18 10.80 -16.02
CA ILE A 86 17.14 9.83 -16.57
C ILE A 86 17.73 10.32 -17.89
N ALA A 87 16.89 10.86 -18.79
CA ALA A 87 17.37 11.39 -20.07
C ALA A 87 18.40 12.51 -19.90
N VAL A 88 18.16 13.46 -18.98
CA VAL A 88 19.10 14.55 -18.66
C VAL A 88 20.41 14.00 -18.07
N LEU A 89 20.33 12.98 -17.20
CA LEU A 89 21.50 12.36 -16.60
C LEU A 89 22.37 11.62 -17.63
N VAL A 90 21.75 10.93 -18.58
CA VAL A 90 22.46 10.22 -19.65
C VAL A 90 23.08 11.20 -20.65
N LEU A 91 22.33 12.22 -21.09
CA LEU A 91 22.83 13.24 -22.02
C LEU A 91 23.93 14.10 -21.38
N GLY A 92 23.74 14.52 -20.13
CA GLY A 92 24.73 15.29 -19.37
C GLY A 92 25.96 14.46 -18.97
N GLY A 93 25.75 13.20 -18.58
CA GLY A 93 26.83 12.27 -18.22
C GLY A 93 27.67 11.84 -19.42
N ALA A 94 27.07 11.59 -20.57
CA ALA A 94 27.80 11.34 -21.82
C ALA A 94 28.60 12.57 -22.26
N GLY A 95 28.02 13.78 -22.14
CA GLY A 95 28.73 15.03 -22.40
C GLY A 95 29.94 15.23 -21.47
N ALA A 96 29.78 14.96 -20.18
CA ALA A 96 30.87 15.06 -19.20
C ALA A 96 31.95 13.98 -19.41
N ALA A 97 31.55 12.75 -19.76
CA ALA A 97 32.48 11.68 -20.09
C ALA A 97 33.28 11.99 -21.36
N LEU A 98 32.64 12.55 -22.39
CA LEU A 98 33.32 13.01 -23.62
C LEU A 98 34.26 14.19 -23.37
N TRP A 99 33.93 15.06 -22.42
CA TRP A 99 34.81 16.16 -22.00
C TRP A 99 36.03 15.67 -21.22
N LEU A 100 35.85 14.64 -20.38
CA LEU A 100 36.93 14.02 -19.58
C LEU A 100 37.84 13.11 -20.40
N THR A 101 37.33 12.46 -21.47
CA THR A 101 38.14 11.62 -22.36
C THR A 101 38.91 12.40 -23.43
N GLY A 102 38.82 13.73 -23.44
CA GLY A 102 39.78 14.58 -24.16
C GLY A 102 39.82 14.40 -25.67
N VAL A 103 38.72 13.97 -26.30
CA VAL A 103 38.60 13.93 -27.76
C VAL A 103 38.42 15.37 -28.26
N ARG A 104 39.56 16.06 -28.39
CA ARG A 104 39.68 17.29 -29.18
C ARG A 104 39.49 16.91 -30.66
N PRO A 105 38.55 17.54 -31.40
CA PRO A 105 38.49 17.39 -32.85
C PRO A 105 39.76 17.94 -33.52
#